data_AF-A0A7Y5VY17-F1
#
_entry.id   AF-A0A7Y5VY17-F1
#
_cell.length_a   1.000
_cell.length_b   1.000
_cell.length_c   1.000
_cell.angle_alpha   90.00
_cell.angle_beta   90.00
_cell.angle_gamma   90.00
#
_symmetry.space_group_name_H-M   'P 1'
#
loop_
_entity.id
_entity.type
_entity.pdbx_description
1 polymer ?
#
loop_
_entity_poly.entity_id
_entity_poly.type
_entity_poly.pdbx_seq_one_letter_code
_entity_poly.pdbx_strand_id
1 'polypeptide(L)'
;MASFARAHPAIASLAWPLAALALLVLFNLVFTPGFFSIELRDGRFFGTPIDILNHASKVAIVAVGMTIVIATGGVDLSVGAVVAIAGAVAAMLVTRTQASFPLVVL
;
A
#
# COMPACT_ATOMS: atom_id res chain seq x y z
N MET A 1 27.41 -28.70 -1.99
CA MET A 1 25.99 -28.42 -2.36
C MET A 1 25.04 -28.79 -1.21
N ALA A 2 25.28 -28.27 0.00
CA ALA A 2 24.44 -28.54 1.17
C ALA A 2 24.57 -27.41 2.20
N SER A 3 24.01 -26.23 1.90
CA SER A 3 23.84 -25.14 2.89
C SER A 3 22.80 -24.11 2.41
N PHE A 4 21.59 -24.57 2.08
CA PHE A 4 20.44 -23.68 1.81
C PHE A 4 19.28 -23.92 2.78
N ALA A 5 19.38 -24.90 3.69
CA ALA A 5 18.33 -25.28 4.62
C ALA A 5 18.49 -24.64 6.01
N ARG A 6 18.82 -23.35 6.10
CA ARG A 6 18.48 -22.56 7.30
C ARG A 6 17.16 -21.88 7.01
N ALA A 7 16.11 -22.25 7.74
CA ALA A 7 14.89 -21.45 7.78
C ALA A 7 15.29 -20.01 8.15
N HIS A 8 15.18 -19.10 7.18
CA HIS A 8 15.59 -17.71 7.37
C HIS A 8 14.68 -17.12 8.47
N PRO A 9 15.21 -16.41 9.48
CA PRO A 9 14.41 -15.75 10.53
C PRO A 9 13.60 -14.55 9.98
N ALA A 10 13.28 -14.54 8.68
CA ALA A 10 12.55 -13.48 7.98
C ALA A 10 11.17 -13.22 8.60
N ILE A 11 10.48 -14.28 9.06
CA ILE A 11 9.16 -14.16 9.67
C ILE A 11 9.27 -13.56 11.09
N ALA A 12 10.30 -13.94 11.85
CA ALA A 12 10.56 -13.35 13.16
C ALA A 12 10.96 -11.86 13.06
N SER A 13 11.65 -11.46 11.98
CA SER A 13 11.98 -10.06 11.73
C SER A 13 10.78 -9.19 11.33
N LEU A 14 9.65 -9.78 10.92
CA LEU A 14 8.44 -9.02 10.57
C LEU A 14 7.71 -8.48 11.81
N ALA A 15 7.99 -9.05 12.99
CA ALA A 15 7.47 -8.55 14.26
C ALA A 15 7.89 -7.10 14.52
N TRP A 16 9.10 -6.69 14.08
CA TRP A 16 9.61 -5.34 14.34
C TRP A 16 8.92 -4.27 13.49
N PRO A 17 8.78 -4.41 12.14
CA PRO A 17 7.97 -3.50 11.34
C PRO A 17 6.51 -3.44 11.80
N LEU A 18 5.91 -4.57 12.18
CA LEU A 18 4.53 -4.60 12.64
C LEU A 18 4.37 -3.92 14.01
N ALA A 19 5.29 -4.17 14.94
CA ALA A 19 5.31 -3.50 16.24
C ALA A 19 5.54 -1.99 16.10
N ALA A 20 6.47 -1.58 15.22
CA ALA A 20 6.72 -0.18 14.91
C ALA A 20 5.49 0.49 14.28
N LEU A 21 4.80 -0.18 13.34
CA LEU A 21 3.56 0.31 12.74
C LEU A 21 2.45 0.44 13.79
N ALA A 22 2.27 -0.57 14.64
CA ALA A 22 1.27 -0.55 15.70
C ALA A 22 1.55 0.57 16.73
N LEU A 23 2.81 0.74 17.13
CA LEU A 23 3.22 1.82 18.02
C LEU A 23 3.00 3.19 17.38
N LEU A 24 3.33 3.34 16.10
CA LEU A 24 3.11 4.57 15.34
C LEU A 24 1.61 4.92 15.27
N VAL A 25 0.76 3.94 14.97
CA VAL A 25 -0.70 4.15 14.93
C VAL A 25 -1.23 4.51 16.31
N LEU A 26 -0.78 3.83 17.37
CA LEU A 26 -1.20 4.12 18.74
C LEU A 26 -0.75 5.51 19.20
N PHE A 27 0.47 5.90 18.84
CA PHE A 27 0.98 7.23 19.10
C PHE A 27 0.11 8.29 18.41
N ASN A 28 -0.15 8.14 17.10
CA ASN A 28 -1.01 9.09 16.38
C ASN A 28 -2.44 9.11 16.93
N LEU A 29 -2.97 7.98 17.38
CA LEU A 29 -4.29 7.91 18.02
C LEU A 29 -4.38 8.76 19.28
N VAL A 30 -3.33 8.78 20.11
CA VAL A 30 -3.33 9.51 21.39
C VAL A 30 -2.99 11.00 21.18
N PHE A 31 -2.06 11.30 20.29
CA PHE A 31 -1.50 12.65 20.14
C PHE A 31 -2.13 13.47 19.01
N THR A 32 -2.91 12.86 18.11
CA THR A 32 -3.58 13.56 17.01
C THR A 32 -5.10 13.47 17.16
N PRO A 33 -5.77 14.56 17.59
CA PRO A 33 -7.22 14.60 17.72
C PRO A 33 -7.88 14.34 16.36
N GLY A 34 -8.79 13.38 16.29
CA GLY A 34 -9.46 13.03 15.04
C GLY A 34 -8.62 12.21 14.06
N PHE A 35 -7.56 11.51 14.51
CA PHE A 35 -6.76 10.65 13.63
C PHE A 35 -7.56 9.56 12.88
N PHE A 36 -8.64 9.05 13.47
CA PHE A 36 -9.58 8.14 12.78
C PHE A 36 -10.85 8.84 12.32
N SER A 37 -10.85 10.18 12.18
CA SER A 37 -11.99 10.87 11.61
C SER A 37 -12.14 10.48 10.15
N ILE A 38 -13.37 10.15 9.78
CA ILE A 38 -13.77 9.94 8.40
C ILE A 38 -14.98 10.84 8.18
N GLU A 39 -14.82 11.79 7.27
CA GLU A 39 -15.85 12.75 6.91
C GLU A 39 -16.28 12.51 5.47
N LEU A 40 -17.58 12.52 5.22
CA LEU A 40 -18.12 12.46 3.87
C LEU A 40 -18.41 13.90 3.41
N ARG A 41 -17.59 14.43 2.50
CA ARG A 41 -17.79 15.76 1.89
C ARG A 41 -18.00 15.59 0.40
N ASP A 42 -19.07 16.19 -0.13
CA ASP A 42 -19.39 16.18 -1.56
C ASP A 42 -19.39 14.78 -2.20
N GLY A 43 -19.86 13.77 -1.44
CA GLY A 43 -19.93 12.38 -1.89
C GLY A 43 -18.58 11.66 -1.93
N ARG A 44 -17.52 12.22 -1.34
CA ARG A 44 -16.19 11.60 -1.21
C ARG A 44 -15.83 11.44 0.27
N PHE A 45 -15.20 10.32 0.60
CA PHE A 45 -14.66 10.13 1.94
C PHE A 45 -13.32 10.86 2.05
N PHE A 46 -13.20 11.59 3.15
CA PHE A 46 -12.00 12.32 3.55
C PHE A 46 -11.65 11.94 4.98
N GLY A 47 -10.39 12.18 5.34
CA GLY A 47 -9.89 11.92 6.68
C GLY A 47 -8.59 11.16 6.63
N THR A 48 -7.85 11.25 7.71
CA THR A 48 -6.49 10.68 7.82
C THR A 48 -6.42 9.19 7.44
N PRO A 49 -7.38 8.31 7.78
CA PRO A 49 -7.33 6.92 7.35
C PRO A 49 -7.45 6.75 5.83
N ILE A 50 -8.33 7.54 5.19
CA ILE A 50 -8.55 7.51 3.74
C ILE A 50 -7.31 8.03 3.02
N ASP A 51 -6.71 9.11 3.55
CA ASP A 51 -5.48 9.67 2.99
C ASP A 51 -4.31 8.68 3.11
N ILE A 52 -4.17 7.99 4.25
CA ILE A 52 -3.16 6.96 4.44
C ILE A 52 -3.34 5.83 3.42
N LEU A 53 -4.57 5.32 3.23
CA LEU A 53 -4.85 4.26 2.26
C LEU A 53 -4.53 4.70 0.82
N ASN A 54 -4.91 5.92 0.45
CA ASN A 54 -4.62 6.49 -0.86
C ASN A 54 -3.12 6.61 -1.15
N HIS A 55 -2.35 7.09 -0.18
CA HIS A 55 -0.89 7.20 -0.33
C HIS A 55 -0.23 5.82 -0.29
N ALA A 56 -0.72 4.92 0.56
CA ALA A 56 -0.23 3.55 0.68
C ALA A 56 -0.48 2.74 -0.60
N SER A 57 -1.59 2.96 -1.32
CA SER A 57 -1.89 2.29 -2.59
C SER A 57 -0.75 2.43 -3.61
N LYS A 58 -0.25 3.66 -3.81
CA LYS A 58 0.89 3.93 -4.70
C LYS A 58 2.15 3.18 -4.27
N VAL A 59 2.48 3.23 -2.99
CA VAL A 59 3.66 2.56 -2.43
C VAL A 59 3.52 1.04 -2.50
N ALA A 60 2.32 0.50 -2.28
CA ALA A 60 2.04 -0.93 -2.35
C ALA A 60 2.23 -1.48 -3.77
N ILE A 61 1.75 -0.78 -4.80
CA ILE A 61 1.97 -1.18 -6.20
C ILE A 61 3.47 -1.23 -6.52
N VAL A 62 4.23 -0.22 -6.10
CA VAL A 62 5.69 -0.20 -6.26
C VAL A 62 6.35 -1.34 -5.49
N ALA A 63 5.94 -1.58 -4.24
CA ALA A 63 6.49 -2.65 -3.41
C ALA A 63 6.25 -4.04 -4.02
N VAL A 64 5.09 -4.28 -4.62
CA VAL A 64 4.80 -5.52 -5.36
C VAL A 64 5.74 -5.65 -6.57
N GLY A 65 5.92 -4.57 -7.35
CA GLY A 65 6.86 -4.56 -8.48
C GLY A 65 8.29 -4.87 -8.04
N MET A 66 8.76 -4.21 -6.97
CA MET A 66 10.09 -4.45 -6.40
C MET A 66 10.24 -5.86 -5.85
N THR A 67 9.18 -6.48 -5.33
CA THR A 67 9.21 -7.85 -4.82
C THR A 67 9.48 -8.86 -5.94
N ILE A 68 8.79 -8.73 -7.07
CA ILE A 68 8.99 -9.61 -8.24
C ILE A 68 10.42 -9.48 -8.77
N VAL A 69 10.92 -8.24 -8.83
CA VAL A 69 12.27 -7.88 -9.28
C VAL A 69 13.37 -8.48 -8.39
N ILE A 70 13.22 -8.37 -7.07
CA ILE A 70 14.20 -8.94 -6.13
C ILE A 70 14.14 -10.46 -6.19
N ALA A 71 12.95 -11.04 -6.34
CA ALA A 71 12.78 -12.48 -6.49
C ALA A 71 13.48 -13.05 -7.75
N THR A 72 13.64 -12.25 -8.81
CA THR A 72 14.41 -12.62 -10.01
C THR A 72 15.90 -12.29 -9.91
N GLY A 73 16.38 -11.77 -8.77
CA GLY A 73 17.79 -11.45 -8.52
C GLY A 73 18.24 -10.10 -9.08
N GLY A 74 17.30 -9.22 -9.43
CA GLY A 74 17.57 -7.89 -9.96
C GLY A 74 17.42 -6.76 -8.93
N VAL A 75 17.92 -5.59 -9.29
CA VAL A 75 17.66 -4.30 -8.61
C VAL A 75 17.05 -3.39 -9.66
N ASP A 76 15.82 -3.69 -10.04
CA ASP A 76 15.21 -3.15 -11.26
C ASP A 76 14.57 -1.78 -11.02
N LEU A 77 14.90 -0.85 -11.94
CA LEU A 77 14.30 0.47 -12.05
C LEU A 77 12.98 0.43 -12.87
N SER A 78 12.69 -0.69 -13.56
CA SER A 78 11.51 -0.92 -14.41
C SER A 78 10.19 -1.09 -13.65
N VAL A 79 10.15 -0.94 -12.33
CA VAL A 79 8.88 -0.96 -11.57
C VAL A 79 7.84 0.05 -12.06
N GLY A 80 8.28 1.06 -12.82
CA GLY A 80 7.41 1.96 -13.57
C GLY A 80 6.45 1.25 -14.53
N ALA A 81 6.80 0.10 -15.11
CA ALA A 81 5.90 -0.66 -15.98
C ALA A 81 4.71 -1.26 -15.20
N VAL A 82 4.93 -1.77 -14.00
CA VAL A 82 3.86 -2.30 -13.12
C VAL A 82 2.94 -1.17 -12.69
N VAL A 83 3.50 -0.01 -12.32
CA VAL A 83 2.73 1.18 -11.98
C VAL A 83 1.90 1.68 -13.18
N ALA A 84 2.49 1.71 -14.38
CA ALA A 84 1.80 2.12 -15.60
C ALA A 84 0.65 1.18 -15.96
N ILE A 85 0.84 -0.14 -15.87
CA ILE A 85 -0.21 -1.13 -16.13
C ILE A 85 -1.32 -1.00 -15.08
N ALA A 86 -0.99 -0.87 -13.79
CA ALA A 86 -2.00 -0.69 -12.73
C ALA A 86 -2.85 0.57 -12.96
N GLY A 87 -2.22 1.68 -13.36
CA GLY A 87 -2.93 2.91 -13.72
C GLY A 87 -3.82 2.76 -14.95
N ALA A 88 -3.34 2.09 -16.00
CA ALA A 88 -4.13 1.83 -17.20
C ALA A 88 -5.35 0.94 -16.90
N VAL A 89 -5.18 -0.11 -16.08
CA VAL A 89 -6.28 -0.98 -15.65
C VAL A 89 -7.28 -0.21 -14.80
N ALA A 90 -6.82 0.64 -13.88
CA ALA A 90 -7.70 1.51 -13.10
C ALA A 90 -8.53 2.42 -14.02
N ALA A 91 -7.91 3.10 -14.98
CA ALA A 91 -8.61 3.94 -15.96
C ALA A 91 -9.62 3.16 -16.82
N MET A 92 -9.27 1.94 -17.24
CA MET A 92 -10.18 1.06 -17.98
C MET A 92 -11.38 0.65 -17.14
N LEU A 93 -11.17 0.31 -15.86
CA LEU A 93 -12.24 -0.08 -14.94
C LEU A 93 -13.22 1.08 -14.72
N VAL A 94 -12.71 2.29 -14.48
CA VAL A 94 -13.55 3.50 -14.37
C VAL A 94 -14.43 3.67 -15.61
N THR A 95 -13.85 3.51 -16.79
CA THR A 95 -14.56 3.70 -18.06
C THR A 95 -15.60 2.62 -18.33
N ARG A 96 -15.31 1.35 -17.99
CA ARG A 96 -16.18 0.22 -18.31
C ARG A 96 -17.26 -0.07 -17.28
N THR A 97 -17.00 0.19 -16.01
CA THR A 97 -17.91 -0.23 -14.93
C THR A 97 -18.91 0.85 -14.52
N GLN A 98 -18.82 2.07 -15.09
CA GLN A 98 -19.53 3.25 -14.58
C GLN A 98 -19.51 3.29 -13.04
N ALA A 99 -18.36 2.95 -12.46
CA ALA A 99 -18.19 2.89 -11.02
C ALA A 99 -18.63 4.23 -10.41
N SER A 100 -19.33 4.15 -9.30
CA SER A 100 -19.78 5.35 -8.59
C SER A 100 -18.58 6.26 -8.33
N PHE A 101 -18.72 7.56 -8.64
CA PHE A 101 -17.68 8.57 -8.44
C PHE A 101 -16.94 8.46 -7.08
N PRO A 102 -17.60 8.18 -5.94
CA PRO A 102 -16.91 7.91 -4.68
C PRO A 102 -15.87 6.79 -4.75
N LEU A 103 -16.15 5.70 -5.47
CA LEU A 103 -15.29 4.52 -5.55
C LEU A 103 -14.09 4.73 -6.48
N VAL A 104 -14.16 5.73 -7.35
CA VAL A 104 -13.10 6.12 -8.29
C VAL A 104 -12.10 7.09 -7.66
N VAL A 105 -12.56 7.87 -6.67
CA VAL A 105 -11.78 8.96 -6.05
C VAL A 105 -11.42 8.64 -4.58
N LEU A 106 -11.87 7.49 -4.09
CA LEU A 106 -11.37 6.82 -2.89
C LEU A 106 -10.04 6.13 -3.17
#